data_AF-A0A3L7W0B9-F1
#
_entry.id   AF-A0A3L7W0B9-F1
#
_cell.length_a   1.000
_cell.length_b   1.000
_cell.length_c   1.000
_cell.angle_alpha   90.00
_cell.angle_beta   90.00
_cell.angle_gamma   90.00
#
_symmetry.space_group_name_H-M   'P 1'
#
loop_
_entity.id
_entity.type
_entity.pdbx_description
1 polymer ?
#
loop_
_entity_poly.entity_id
_entity_poly.type
_entity_poly.pdbx_seq_one_letter_code
_entity_poly.pdbx_strand_id
1 'polypeptide(L)'
;MSEIQQERRQATAPQLRRMAKARPYLPIHEIRRTYSLPGDEEIATRIILKDGAAFIGLPDREARIVEDLVRRGELGVIFDESPRARVVLGIHGMGGN
;
A
#
# COMPACT_ATOMS: atom_id res chain seq x y z
N MET A 1 -14.33 25.32 19.26
CA MET A 1 -13.32 24.93 18.25
C MET A 1 -13.80 23.62 17.66
N SER A 2 -14.16 23.63 16.39
CA SER A 2 -14.82 22.51 15.70
C SER A 2 -13.94 21.26 15.76
N GLU A 3 -14.42 20.24 16.48
CA GLU A 3 -14.04 18.85 16.31
C GLU A 3 -14.38 18.45 14.87
N ILE A 4 -13.48 18.75 13.94
CA ILE A 4 -13.55 18.16 12.61
C ILE A 4 -13.35 16.66 12.84
N GLN A 5 -14.43 15.91 12.64
CA GLN A 5 -14.47 14.46 12.60
C GLN A 5 -13.39 13.94 11.66
N GLN A 6 -12.18 13.72 12.18
CA GLN A 6 -11.15 12.95 11.52
C GLN A 6 -11.55 11.49 11.67
N GLU A 7 -12.66 11.09 11.04
CA GLU A 7 -12.96 9.69 10.80
C GLU A 7 -11.68 9.09 10.20
N ARG A 8 -11.06 8.16 10.91
CA ARG A 8 -9.89 7.41 10.42
C ARG A 8 -10.34 6.68 9.16
N ARG A 9 -10.22 7.34 8.00
CA ARG A 9 -10.64 6.78 6.71
C ARG A 9 -9.76 5.57 6.45
N GLN A 10 -10.35 4.40 6.56
CA GLN A 10 -9.65 3.16 6.23
C GLN A 10 -9.65 2.96 4.72
N ALA A 11 -8.53 2.49 4.17
CA ALA A 11 -8.51 2.09 2.77
C ALA A 11 -9.32 0.81 2.57
N THR A 12 -10.00 0.70 1.44
CA THR A 12 -10.68 -0.52 1.00
C THR A 12 -10.02 -1.04 -0.28
N ALA A 13 -10.11 -2.35 -0.53
CA ALA A 13 -9.56 -2.96 -1.74
C ALA A 13 -10.04 -2.28 -3.05
N PRO A 14 -11.34 -1.98 -3.24
CA PRO A 14 -11.81 -1.27 -4.44
C PRO A 14 -11.20 0.13 -4.58
N GLN A 15 -10.99 0.85 -3.48
CA GLN A 15 -10.41 2.19 -3.55
C GLN A 15 -8.92 2.12 -3.90
N LEU A 16 -8.15 1.21 -3.30
CA LEU A 16 -6.74 1.03 -3.64
C LEU A 16 -6.56 0.64 -5.12
N ARG A 17 -7.40 -0.25 -5.64
CA ARG A 17 -7.41 -0.58 -7.08
C ARG A 17 -7.69 0.65 -7.94
N ARG A 18 -8.70 1.45 -7.59
CA ARG A 18 -9.03 2.67 -8.33
C ARG A 18 -7.87 3.67 -8.31
N MET A 19 -7.26 3.89 -7.15
CA MET A 19 -6.10 4.77 -7.03
C MET A 19 -4.94 4.27 -7.89
N ALA A 20 -4.62 2.98 -7.83
CA ALA A 20 -3.52 2.38 -8.60
C ALA A 20 -3.78 2.31 -10.11
N LYS A 21 -5.04 2.23 -10.55
CA LYS A 21 -5.43 2.25 -11.97
C LYS A 21 -5.43 3.67 -12.56
N ALA A 22 -5.64 4.69 -11.74
CA ALA A 22 -5.74 6.08 -12.18
C ALA A 22 -4.38 6.73 -12.54
N ARG A 23 -3.27 6.04 -12.32
CA ARG A 23 -1.92 6.57 -12.48
C ARG A 23 -0.94 5.44 -12.79
N PRO A 24 0.18 5.71 -13.49
CA PRO A 24 1.20 4.69 -13.76
C PRO A 24 1.81 4.10 -12.48
N TYR A 25 1.82 4.88 -11.40
CA TYR A 25 2.45 4.55 -10.13
C TYR A 25 1.74 5.24 -8.96
N LEU A 26 1.50 4.50 -7.88
CA LEU A 26 0.96 5.01 -6.63
C LEU A 26 1.97 4.77 -5.48
N PRO A 27 2.65 5.82 -4.99
CA PRO A 27 3.56 5.70 -3.85
C PRO A 27 2.85 5.31 -2.55
N ILE A 28 3.52 4.55 -1.68
CA ILE A 28 2.98 4.17 -0.36
C ILE A 28 2.67 5.40 0.51
N HIS A 29 3.53 6.42 0.49
CA HIS A 29 3.31 7.64 1.27
C HIS A 29 2.05 8.39 0.85
N GLU A 30 1.62 8.25 -0.41
CA GLU A 30 0.39 8.89 -0.88
C GLU A 30 -0.86 8.18 -0.32
N ILE A 31 -0.85 6.84 -0.25
CA ILE A 31 -1.91 6.06 0.41
C ILE A 31 -2.05 6.53 1.86
N ARG A 32 -0.93 6.66 2.59
CA ARG A 32 -0.96 7.15 3.98
C ARG A 32 -1.61 8.52 4.09
N ARG A 33 -1.20 9.46 3.23
CA ARG A 33 -1.74 10.82 3.21
C ARG A 33 -3.23 10.84 2.88
N THR A 34 -3.68 10.09 1.87
CA THR A 34 -5.09 10.02 1.46
C THR A 34 -6.01 9.55 2.59
N TYR A 35 -5.54 8.59 3.39
CA TYR A 35 -6.32 7.93 4.43
C TYR A 35 -5.98 8.38 5.84
N SER A 36 -5.11 9.40 5.99
CA SER A 36 -4.60 9.85 7.30
C SER A 36 -4.05 8.70 8.15
N LEU A 37 -3.34 7.77 7.51
CA LEU A 37 -2.70 6.63 8.19
C LEU A 37 -1.47 7.11 8.96
N PRO A 38 -1.10 6.43 10.06
CA PRO A 38 0.03 6.84 10.88
C PRO A 38 1.34 6.90 10.06
N GLY A 39 2.11 7.93 10.41
CA GLY A 39 3.22 8.52 9.67
C GLY A 39 4.61 8.09 10.13
N ASP A 40 4.72 7.31 11.21
CA ASP A 40 6.03 7.01 11.80
C ASP A 40 6.94 6.18 10.87
N GLU A 41 8.25 6.31 11.11
CA GLU A 41 9.32 5.61 10.39
C GLU A 41 9.44 4.14 10.81
N GLU A 42 8.75 3.75 11.89
CA GLU A 42 8.79 2.40 12.47
C GLU A 42 7.73 1.46 11.87
N ILE A 43 6.71 1.99 11.20
CA ILE A 43 5.71 1.21 10.48
C ILE A 43 6.38 0.54 9.28
N ALA A 44 6.78 -0.70 9.51
CA ALA A 44 7.25 -1.64 8.52
C ALA A 44 6.49 -2.97 8.69
N THR A 45 5.37 -3.12 7.98
CA THR A 45 4.63 -4.38 8.01
C THR A 45 5.27 -5.38 7.05
N ARG A 46 5.54 -6.59 7.54
CA ARG A 46 5.99 -7.70 6.69
C ARG A 46 4.81 -8.34 5.94
N ILE A 47 4.93 -8.45 4.63
CA ILE A 47 4.00 -9.13 3.72
C ILE A 47 4.71 -10.27 2.98
N ILE A 48 3.95 -11.26 2.51
CA ILE A 48 4.43 -12.42 1.78
C ILE A 48 3.94 -12.36 0.33
N LEU A 49 4.88 -12.29 -0.60
CA LEU A 49 4.64 -12.22 -2.04
C LEU A 49 5.13 -13.51 -2.71
N LYS A 50 4.82 -13.68 -4.00
CA LYS A 50 5.18 -14.91 -4.76
C LYS A 50 6.69 -15.18 -4.79
N ASP A 51 7.48 -14.12 -4.78
CA ASP A 51 8.95 -14.13 -4.86
C ASP A 51 9.62 -13.92 -3.48
N GLY A 52 8.85 -14.02 -2.38
CA GLY A 52 9.36 -13.97 -1.01
C GLY A 52 8.74 -12.87 -0.16
N ALA A 53 9.32 -12.68 1.04
CA ALA A 53 8.86 -11.65 1.96
C ALA A 53 9.33 -10.24 1.54
N ALA A 54 8.49 -9.26 1.81
CA ALA A 54 8.80 -7.83 1.64
C ALA A 54 8.25 -7.02 2.81
N PHE A 55 8.73 -5.79 2.95
CA PHE A 55 8.27 -4.83 3.96
C PHE A 55 7.57 -3.66 3.29
N ILE A 56 6.45 -3.22 3.84
CA ILE A 56 5.66 -2.10 3.34
C ILE A 56 5.41 -1.08 4.45
N GLY A 57 5.56 0.21 4.11
CA GLY A 57 5.31 1.33 5.00
C GLY A 57 3.83 1.63 5.27
N LEU A 58 3.00 0.59 5.43
CA LEU A 58 1.58 0.69 5.75
C LEU A 58 1.28 -0.05 7.06
N PRO A 59 0.26 0.38 7.82
CA PRO A 59 -0.25 -0.39 8.96
C PRO A 59 -0.73 -1.77 8.52
N ASP A 60 -0.76 -2.73 9.45
CA ASP A 60 -1.01 -4.14 9.13
C ASP A 60 -2.29 -4.34 8.30
N ARG A 61 -3.40 -3.69 8.68
CA ARG A 61 -4.67 -3.78 7.96
C ARG A 61 -4.53 -3.41 6.47
N GLU A 62 -3.98 -2.24 6.16
CA GLU A 62 -3.82 -1.79 4.78
C GLU A 62 -2.75 -2.61 4.03
N ALA A 63 -1.69 -3.05 4.73
CA ALA A 63 -0.70 -3.94 4.18
C ALA A 63 -1.30 -5.29 3.74
N ARG A 64 -2.21 -5.88 4.54
CA ARG A 64 -2.93 -7.11 4.17
C ARG A 64 -3.81 -6.95 2.94
N ILE A 65 -4.46 -5.79 2.79
CA ILE A 65 -5.25 -5.50 1.59
C ILE A 65 -4.34 -5.48 0.35
N VAL A 66 -3.18 -4.82 0.43
CA VAL A 66 -2.20 -4.78 -0.66
C VAL A 66 -1.69 -6.19 -0.97
N GLU A 67 -1.28 -6.95 0.05
CA GLU A 67 -0.82 -8.34 -0.07
C GLU A 67 -1.84 -9.22 -0.81
N ASP A 68 -3.12 -9.15 -0.41
CA ASP A 68 -4.19 -9.92 -1.05
C ASP A 68 -4.41 -9.54 -2.51
N LEU A 69 -4.38 -8.25 -2.84
CA LEU A 69 -4.55 -7.76 -4.19
C LEU A 69 -3.38 -8.17 -5.10
N VAL A 70 -2.15 -8.11 -4.59
CA VAL A 70 -0.96 -8.56 -5.32
C VAL A 70 -1.01 -10.07 -5.54
N ARG A 71 -1.40 -10.84 -4.52
CA ARG A 71 -1.57 -12.29 -4.63
C ARG A 71 -2.60 -12.69 -5.70
N ARG A 72 -3.69 -11.91 -5.82
CA ARG A 72 -4.73 -12.07 -6.85
C ARG A 72 -4.31 -11.57 -8.24
N GLY A 73 -3.14 -10.93 -8.35
CA GLY A 73 -2.66 -10.36 -9.61
C GLY A 73 -3.39 -9.08 -10.03
N GLU A 74 -4.08 -8.42 -9.10
CA GLU A 74 -4.82 -7.17 -9.36
C GLU A 74 -3.92 -5.93 -9.20
N LEU A 75 -2.84 -6.06 -8.43
CA LEU A 75 -1.81 -5.04 -8.23
C LEU A 75 -0.41 -5.62 -8.44
N GLY A 76 0.49 -4.79 -8.92
CA GLY A 76 1.93 -5.02 -8.84
C GLY A 76 2.57 -4.12 -7.80
N VAL A 77 3.77 -4.49 -7.36
CA VAL A 77 4.56 -3.76 -6.35
C VAL A 77 5.88 -3.32 -6.96
N ILE A 78 6.33 -2.13 -6.56
CA ILE A 78 7.64 -1.60 -6.91
C ILE A 78 8.52 -1.67 -5.67
N PHE A 79 9.71 -2.23 -5.84
CA PHE A 79 10.66 -2.40 -4.76
C PHE A 79 11.74 -1.35 -4.78
N ASP A 80 12.32 -1.12 -3.61
CA ASP A 80 13.64 -0.54 -3.46
C ASP A 80 14.71 -1.52 -3.97
N GLU A 81 15.80 -1.01 -4.55
CA GLU A 81 16.90 -1.81 -5.10
C GLU A 81 17.92 -2.25 -4.03
N SER A 82 17.69 -1.92 -2.74
CA SER A 82 18.59 -2.22 -1.64
C SER A 82 18.84 -3.73 -1.47
N PRO A 83 20.11 -4.15 -1.32
CA PRO A 83 20.47 -5.56 -1.16
C PRO A 83 20.11 -6.14 0.21
N ARG A 84 19.70 -5.31 1.18
CA ARG A 84 19.51 -5.74 2.58
C ARG A 84 18.09 -6.19 2.90
N ALA A 85 17.09 -5.61 2.25
CA ALA A 85 15.69 -5.94 2.46
C ALA A 85 14.85 -5.48 1.27
N ARG A 86 13.84 -6.29 0.90
CA ARG A 86 12.87 -5.93 -0.12
C ARG A 86 11.83 -4.99 0.49
N VAL A 87 11.90 -3.72 0.15
CA VAL A 87 10.97 -2.68 0.63
C VAL A 87 10.05 -2.25 -0.50
N VAL A 88 8.74 -2.21 -0.25
CA VAL A 88 7.74 -1.74 -1.22
C VAL A 88 7.69 -0.21 -1.18
N LEU A 89 8.03 0.42 -2.30
CA LEU A 89 7.98 1.88 -2.48
C LEU A 89 6.61 2.37 -2.96
N GLY A 90 5.91 1.53 -3.70
CA GLY A 90 4.55 1.78 -4.15
C GLY A 90 3.94 0.62 -4.91
N ILE A 91 2.75 0.87 -5.44
CA ILE A 91 1.93 -0.10 -6.16
C ILE A 91 1.51 0.46 -7.52
N HIS A 92 1.17 -0.42 -8.45
CA HIS A 92 0.57 -0.05 -9.72
C HIS A 92 -0.57 -1.01 -10.04
N GLY A 93 -1.54 -0.53 -10.84
CA GLY A 93 -2.59 -1.39 -11.37
C GLY A 93 -2.00 -2.47 -12.28
N MET A 94 -2.48 -3.69 -12.15
CA MET A 94 -2.29 -4.73 -13.17
C MET A 94 -3.52 -4.69 -14.07
N GLY A 95 -3.33 -4.63 -15.39
CA GLY A 95 -4.44 -4.61 -16.34
C GLY A 95 -5.32 -5.84 -16.16
N GLY A 96 -6.55 -5.65 -15.69
CA GLY A 96 -7.62 -6.61 -15.92
C GLY A 96 -8.04 -6.46 -17.38
N ASN A 97 -7.92 -7.54 -18.14
CA ASN A 97 -8.53 -7.66 -19.46
C ASN A 97 -10.06 -7.44 -19.33
#